data_AF-A0A6L9JFH8-F1
#
_entry.id   AF-A0A6L9JFH8-F1
#
_cell.length_a   1.000
_cell.length_b   1.000
_cell.length_c   1.000
_cell.angle_alpha   90.00
_cell.angle_beta   90.00
_cell.angle_gamma   90.00
#
_symmetry.space_group_name_H-M   'P 1'
#
loop_
_entity.id
_entity.type
_entity.pdbx_description
1 polymer ?
#
loop_
_entity_poly.entity_id
_entity_poly.type
_entity_poly.pdbx_seq_one_letter_code
_entity_poly.pdbx_strand_id
1 'polypeptide(L)'
;MVYEYDKTIERRRNPSIQLNNNEKSSEQALELSQNNPLLHDLITSNNLRKEAAVFAKRIGPSYQEILDELEHLHHLSGNEQLAAGFELHRRITHYLEEHPDSKRNTALRRTQTQFGDLMFTGTLQKIRHSLLEMAETRPEMASHIYQIAREEVKGNTPGLTDLMVRWVKEDPYLAAKTGYQGKIPNDLPFEPKFHVELGAQFDDFKKWLDTAQSKELLTHTRLDEQNKQVHLGYSYNELLDMTGVESVQMAVYFLKEAAKQAEPGSTKSQEDILLHRFANPTYLAQLEHSRLAQIEAIYHSSHDTDVTAWDQQFASDALTQFNHQLNNTVDLNSQLSLLLKDRQGLLIGESHGSDLNGLRFVEEQMEVLKAHGVTVIGLEHLRSDLAQPLIDKFLASGNEPMPAELAALLKTKHLSANLFEQARSKQMKIIALDNNSTTRPTVEGTQHGLMYRAGAANNVAVERLRQLPAGEKFVAIYGNAHLQSHEGIDHFLPGITHRLGLPALKVDENNRFTAQVDNINQRKRYDDVVELPRIQLTS
;
A
#
# COMPACT_ATOMS: atom_id res chain seq x y z
N MET A 1 -4.41 62.80 32.31
CA MET A 1 -3.57 63.24 33.44
C MET A 1 -3.20 61.98 34.21
N VAL A 2 -2.06 61.37 33.86
CA VAL A 2 -0.74 61.49 34.53
C VAL A 2 -0.68 60.62 35.79
N TYR A 3 0.12 59.55 35.69
CA TYR A 3 1.10 58.92 36.61
C TYR A 3 0.84 58.99 38.13
N GLU A 4 1.18 58.00 38.96
CA GLU A 4 2.45 57.24 39.05
C GLU A 4 2.27 56.22 40.20
N TYR A 5 2.90 55.04 40.17
CA TYR A 5 3.38 54.38 41.40
C TYR A 5 4.54 53.45 41.10
N ASP A 6 5.66 53.73 41.76
CA ASP A 6 6.96 53.08 41.64
C ASP A 6 7.27 52.25 42.90
N LYS A 7 8.08 51.19 42.67
CA LYS A 7 8.97 50.45 43.58
C LYS A 7 8.43 49.75 44.83
N THR A 8 8.66 48.44 44.86
CA THR A 8 9.65 47.70 45.68
C THR A 8 9.51 46.21 45.29
N ILE A 9 10.51 45.34 45.14
CA ILE A 9 11.39 44.78 46.18
C ILE A 9 12.59 44.05 45.50
N GLU A 10 13.69 44.13 46.25
CA GLU A 10 15.03 43.56 46.18
C GLU A 10 15.32 42.21 45.49
N ARG A 11 16.51 42.20 44.86
CA ARG A 11 17.27 41.06 44.35
C ARG A 11 17.93 40.26 45.49
N ARG A 12 17.75 38.94 45.51
CA ARG A 12 18.72 37.98 46.07
C ARG A 12 18.99 36.84 45.08
N ARG A 13 20.27 36.57 44.87
CA ARG A 13 20.84 35.51 44.00
C ARG A 13 20.60 34.12 44.60
N ASN A 14 20.43 33.12 43.74
CA ASN A 14 20.87 31.74 43.96
C ASN A 14 21.30 31.10 42.61
N PRO A 15 22.13 30.04 42.63
CA PRO A 15 23.24 29.89 41.70
C PRO A 15 23.01 28.91 40.54
N SER A 16 23.87 29.07 39.55
CA SER A 16 24.23 28.21 38.42
C SER A 16 23.83 26.73 38.47
N ILE A 17 22.97 26.33 37.53
CA ILE A 17 22.93 24.99 36.93
C ILE A 17 22.89 25.19 35.40
N GLN A 18 24.04 25.51 34.83
CA GLN A 18 24.35 25.27 33.42
C GLN A 18 25.48 24.25 33.44
N LEU A 19 25.17 23.00 33.09
CA LEU A 19 26.06 21.90 32.71
C LEU A 19 25.21 20.61 32.81
N ASN A 20 24.55 20.24 31.70
CA ASN A 20 24.11 18.86 31.37
C ASN A 20 23.18 18.76 30.15
N ASN A 21 22.72 19.87 29.55
CA ASN A 21 21.85 19.81 28.37
C ASN A 21 22.60 19.84 27.02
N ASN A 22 23.86 20.30 26.98
CA ASN A 22 24.63 20.32 25.72
C ASN A 22 25.35 18.99 25.42
N GLU A 23 25.65 18.17 26.43
CA GLU A 23 26.32 16.88 26.21
C GLU A 23 25.35 15.83 25.66
N LYS A 24 24.10 15.76 26.15
CA LYS A 24 23.08 14.85 25.57
C LYS A 24 22.63 15.23 24.16
N SER A 25 22.56 16.52 23.83
CA SER A 25 22.26 16.95 22.45
C SER A 25 23.46 16.74 21.53
N SER A 26 24.69 16.83 22.06
CA SER A 26 25.91 16.55 21.31
C SER A 26 26.14 15.05 21.13
N GLU A 27 25.81 14.19 22.10
CA GLU A 27 25.87 12.74 21.98
C GLU A 27 24.78 12.22 21.04
N GLN A 28 23.55 12.75 21.11
CA GLN A 28 22.51 12.43 20.11
C GLN A 28 22.87 12.96 18.72
N ALA A 29 23.48 14.14 18.60
CA ALA A 29 23.98 14.66 17.31
C ALA A 29 25.21 13.90 16.79
N LEU A 30 26.10 13.42 17.68
CA LEU A 30 27.23 12.58 17.33
C LEU A 30 26.78 11.16 16.94
N GLU A 31 25.79 10.57 17.62
CA GLU A 31 25.17 9.28 17.25
C GLU A 31 24.37 9.38 15.95
N LEU A 32 23.68 10.51 15.72
CA LEU A 32 23.05 10.84 14.42
C LEU A 32 24.09 11.00 13.31
N SER A 33 25.31 11.48 13.62
CA SER A 33 26.41 11.60 12.64
C SER A 33 27.17 10.29 12.41
N GLN A 34 27.21 9.38 13.38
CA GLN A 34 27.98 8.13 13.30
C GLN A 34 27.32 7.05 12.45
N ASN A 35 26.02 7.19 12.13
CA ASN A 35 25.27 6.17 11.39
C ASN A 35 24.87 6.57 9.97
N ASN A 36 25.17 7.78 9.49
CA ASN A 36 24.99 8.13 8.08
C ASN A 36 26.24 7.70 7.29
N PRO A 37 26.10 6.98 6.17
CA PRO A 37 27.27 6.63 5.37
C PRO A 37 27.94 7.92 4.88
N LEU A 38 29.25 8.02 5.09
CA LEU A 38 30.05 9.20 4.73
C LEU A 38 30.35 9.20 3.23
N LEU A 39 29.30 9.29 2.40
CA LEU A 39 29.44 9.23 0.94
C LEU A 39 30.22 10.42 0.35
N HIS A 40 30.40 11.51 1.11
CA HIS A 40 31.34 12.58 0.77
C HIS A 40 32.81 12.13 0.78
N ASP A 41 33.16 11.03 1.45
CA ASP A 41 34.50 10.45 1.44
C ASP A 41 34.75 9.57 0.20
N LEU A 42 33.72 9.35 -0.63
CA LEU A 42 33.87 8.64 -1.90
C LEU A 42 34.77 9.44 -2.85
N ILE A 43 35.52 8.74 -3.71
CA ILE A 43 36.34 9.39 -4.76
C ILE A 43 35.55 10.46 -5.52
N THR A 44 36.16 11.62 -5.77
CA THR A 44 35.51 12.70 -6.52
C THR A 44 35.53 12.43 -8.02
N SER A 45 34.59 13.02 -8.77
CA SER A 45 34.54 12.93 -10.25
C SER A 45 35.88 13.30 -10.92
N ASN A 46 36.54 14.36 -10.42
CA ASN A 46 37.87 14.77 -10.90
C ASN A 46 38.97 13.72 -10.64
N ASN A 47 38.95 13.08 -9.48
CA ASN A 47 39.93 12.04 -9.15
C ASN A 47 39.66 10.76 -9.92
N LEU A 48 38.40 10.34 -10.07
CA LEU A 48 38.02 9.20 -10.90
C LEU A 48 38.44 9.42 -12.35
N ARG A 49 38.23 10.63 -12.90
CA ARG A 49 38.70 11.00 -14.25
C ARG A 49 40.21 10.82 -14.42
N LYS A 50 41.01 11.14 -13.39
CA LYS A 50 42.47 10.94 -13.41
C LYS A 50 42.83 9.46 -13.30
N GLU A 51 42.24 8.74 -12.37
CA GLU A 51 42.55 7.31 -12.12
C GLU A 51 42.12 6.40 -13.28
N ALA A 52 41.00 6.71 -13.93
CA ALA A 52 40.48 5.97 -15.07
C ALA A 52 40.96 6.54 -16.42
N ALA A 53 41.96 7.43 -16.43
CA ALA A 53 42.46 8.03 -17.67
C ALA A 53 43.08 6.96 -18.58
N VAL A 54 42.62 6.92 -19.83
CA VAL A 54 43.18 6.04 -20.86
C VAL A 54 43.76 6.94 -21.95
N PHE A 55 45.08 6.84 -22.15
CA PHE A 55 45.80 7.64 -23.14
C PHE A 55 45.08 7.61 -24.51
N ALA A 56 44.82 8.81 -25.06
CA ALA A 56 44.13 9.05 -26.33
C ALA A 56 42.67 8.52 -26.47
N LYS A 57 42.04 7.99 -25.41
CA LYS A 57 40.62 7.58 -25.45
C LYS A 57 39.72 8.72 -24.98
N ARG A 58 38.84 9.20 -25.88
CA ARG A 58 37.81 10.19 -25.52
C ARG A 58 36.87 9.65 -24.45
N ILE A 59 36.28 10.54 -23.66
CA ILE A 59 35.20 10.20 -22.73
C ILE A 59 33.96 9.92 -23.57
N GLY A 60 33.39 8.73 -23.44
CA GLY A 60 32.13 8.36 -24.08
C GLY A 60 30.93 8.63 -23.17
N PRO A 61 29.70 8.62 -23.70
CA PRO A 61 28.47 8.95 -22.96
C PRO A 61 28.31 8.18 -21.65
N SER A 62 28.42 6.84 -21.68
CA SER A 62 28.24 6.00 -20.48
C SER A 62 29.25 6.30 -19.36
N TYR A 63 30.49 6.67 -19.70
CA TYR A 63 31.48 7.08 -18.70
C TYR A 63 31.24 8.52 -18.20
N GLN A 64 30.70 9.40 -19.05
CA GLN A 64 30.35 10.76 -18.65
C GLN A 64 29.19 10.74 -17.65
N GLU A 65 28.16 9.93 -17.88
CA GLU A 65 27.05 9.77 -16.95
C GLU A 65 27.51 9.30 -15.56
N ILE A 66 28.50 8.41 -15.47
CA ILE A 66 29.09 8.01 -14.18
C ILE A 66 29.79 9.20 -13.50
N LEU A 67 30.50 10.03 -14.26
CA LEU A 67 31.17 11.22 -13.71
C LEU A 67 30.17 12.27 -13.23
N ASP A 68 29.08 12.46 -13.96
CA ASP A 68 28.01 13.41 -13.65
C ASP A 68 27.23 12.95 -12.42
N GLU A 69 26.88 11.66 -12.33
CA GLU A 69 26.23 11.07 -11.16
C GLU A 69 27.11 11.18 -9.90
N LEU A 70 28.40 10.91 -10.05
CA LEU A 70 29.35 11.05 -8.94
C LEU A 70 29.50 12.50 -8.49
N GLU A 71 29.50 13.46 -9.42
CA GLU A 71 29.48 14.88 -9.07
C GLU A 71 28.17 15.28 -8.39
N HIS A 72 27.03 14.80 -8.89
CA HIS A 72 25.72 15.04 -8.31
C HIS A 72 25.63 14.53 -6.87
N LEU A 73 26.01 13.28 -6.63
CA LEU A 73 26.04 12.63 -5.32
C LEU A 73 26.80 13.45 -4.26
N HIS A 74 27.93 14.06 -4.63
CA HIS A 74 28.73 14.89 -3.71
C HIS A 74 28.03 16.19 -3.29
N HIS A 75 27.03 16.65 -4.04
CA HIS A 75 26.22 17.83 -3.72
C HIS A 75 24.91 17.51 -2.99
N LEU A 76 24.53 16.23 -2.93
CA LEU A 76 23.34 15.77 -2.22
C LEU A 76 23.63 15.48 -0.75
N SER A 77 22.56 15.37 0.04
CA SER A 77 22.61 14.93 1.43
C SER A 77 21.39 14.07 1.78
N GLY A 78 21.45 13.33 2.89
CA GLY A 78 20.33 12.53 3.36
C GLY A 78 19.89 11.46 2.37
N ASN A 79 18.58 11.27 2.23
CA ASN A 79 17.99 10.19 1.43
C ASN A 79 18.29 10.31 -0.08
N GLU A 80 18.36 11.54 -0.60
CA GLU A 80 18.70 11.79 -2.01
C GLU A 80 20.13 11.32 -2.31
N GLN A 81 21.07 11.53 -1.38
CA GLN A 81 22.45 11.06 -1.51
C GLN A 81 22.54 9.52 -1.52
N LEU A 82 21.70 8.84 -0.73
CA LEU A 82 21.64 7.38 -0.70
C LEU A 82 21.13 6.81 -2.03
N ALA A 83 20.05 7.40 -2.57
CA ALA A 83 19.48 7.01 -3.85
C ALA A 83 20.48 7.20 -5.00
N ALA A 84 21.12 8.38 -5.08
CA ALA A 84 22.18 8.65 -6.05
C ALA A 84 23.37 7.68 -5.90
N GLY A 85 23.68 7.23 -4.67
CA GLY A 85 24.68 6.21 -4.41
C GLY A 85 24.35 4.86 -5.05
N PHE A 86 23.13 4.38 -4.89
CA PHE A 86 22.67 3.15 -5.55
C PHE A 86 22.58 3.30 -7.07
N GLU A 87 22.18 4.47 -7.58
CA GLU A 87 22.19 4.76 -9.02
C GLU A 87 23.61 4.78 -9.59
N LEU A 88 24.58 5.36 -8.88
CA LEU A 88 25.99 5.29 -9.24
C LEU A 88 26.48 3.84 -9.31
N HIS A 89 26.12 3.00 -8.32
CA HIS A 89 26.47 1.59 -8.34
C HIS A 89 25.94 0.89 -9.60
N ARG A 90 24.65 1.12 -9.93
CA ARG A 90 23.98 0.58 -11.11
C ARG A 90 24.68 1.00 -12.41
N ARG A 91 24.95 2.30 -12.60
CA ARG A 91 25.65 2.83 -13.78
C ARG A 91 27.03 2.20 -13.96
N ILE A 92 27.77 2.03 -12.86
CA ILE A 92 29.08 1.38 -12.92
C ILE A 92 28.94 -0.09 -13.29
N THR A 93 28.01 -0.84 -12.69
CA THR A 93 27.77 -2.25 -13.03
C THR A 93 27.48 -2.40 -14.52
N HIS A 94 26.55 -1.60 -15.05
CA HIS A 94 26.22 -1.65 -16.47
C HIS A 94 27.42 -1.33 -17.38
N TYR A 95 28.22 -0.31 -17.04
CA TYR A 95 29.44 0.00 -17.78
C TYR A 95 30.43 -1.17 -17.81
N LEU A 96 30.59 -1.87 -16.68
CA LEU A 96 31.51 -3.02 -16.57
C LEU A 96 31.04 -4.18 -17.44
N GLU A 97 29.74 -4.38 -17.58
CA GLU A 97 29.12 -5.41 -18.44
C GLU A 97 29.22 -5.07 -19.93
N GLU A 98 28.91 -3.84 -20.31
CA GLU A 98 28.96 -3.38 -21.71
C GLU A 98 30.40 -3.22 -22.23
N HIS A 99 31.36 -3.04 -21.33
CA HIS A 99 32.76 -2.75 -21.67
C HIS A 99 33.76 -3.60 -20.89
N PRO A 100 33.74 -4.94 -21.02
CA PRO A 100 34.52 -5.86 -20.19
C PRO A 100 36.04 -5.62 -20.26
N ASP A 101 36.55 -5.21 -21.42
CA ASP A 101 37.99 -4.98 -21.66
C ASP A 101 38.43 -3.52 -21.44
N SER A 102 37.55 -2.65 -20.93
CA SER A 102 37.89 -1.25 -20.73
C SER A 102 38.94 -1.09 -19.64
N LYS A 103 40.04 -0.40 -19.97
CA LYS A 103 41.09 -0.03 -18.99
C LYS A 103 40.58 0.86 -17.85
N ARG A 104 39.35 1.39 -17.94
CA ARG A 104 38.68 2.15 -16.86
C ARG A 104 38.17 1.23 -15.74
N ASN A 105 37.99 -0.06 -16.02
CA ASN A 105 37.31 -1.01 -15.14
C ASN A 105 37.99 -1.15 -13.77
N THR A 106 39.33 -1.05 -13.72
CA THR A 106 40.07 -1.10 -12.44
C THR A 106 39.66 0.02 -11.49
N ALA A 107 39.57 1.26 -12.00
CA ALA A 107 39.18 2.42 -11.19
C ALA A 107 37.69 2.35 -10.83
N LEU A 108 36.84 1.95 -11.77
CA LEU A 108 35.40 1.79 -11.54
C LEU A 108 35.07 0.72 -10.48
N ARG A 109 35.74 -0.43 -10.52
CA ARG A 109 35.60 -1.48 -9.48
C ARG A 109 36.09 -0.99 -8.12
N ARG A 110 37.15 -0.18 -8.07
CA ARG A 110 37.60 0.47 -6.83
C ARG A 110 36.54 1.41 -6.28
N THR A 111 35.91 2.23 -7.13
CA THR A 111 34.78 3.10 -6.72
C THR A 111 33.61 2.29 -6.16
N GLN A 112 33.21 1.19 -6.80
CA GLN A 112 32.15 0.31 -6.28
C GLN A 112 32.53 -0.32 -4.92
N THR A 113 33.79 -0.70 -4.75
CA THR A 113 34.29 -1.25 -3.48
C THR A 113 34.20 -0.20 -2.38
N GLN A 114 34.71 1.02 -2.62
CA GLN A 114 34.62 2.14 -1.69
C GLN A 114 33.17 2.46 -1.32
N PHE A 115 32.28 2.55 -2.31
CA PHE A 115 30.86 2.77 -2.07
C PHE A 115 30.26 1.71 -1.15
N GLY A 116 30.50 0.43 -1.44
CA GLY A 116 29.98 -0.66 -0.61
C GLY A 116 30.56 -0.69 0.81
N ASP A 117 31.82 -0.31 0.98
CA ASP A 117 32.45 -0.27 2.30
C ASP A 117 31.97 0.91 3.14
N LEU A 118 31.64 2.05 2.51
CA LEU A 118 31.02 3.21 3.17
C LEU A 118 29.56 2.95 3.54
N MET A 119 28.78 2.31 2.66
CA MET A 119 27.35 2.07 2.88
C MET A 119 27.10 0.94 3.88
N PHE A 120 27.85 -0.15 3.81
CA PHE A 120 27.47 -1.38 4.51
C PHE A 120 28.35 -1.66 5.73
N THR A 121 28.55 -0.72 6.65
CA THR A 121 29.40 -0.98 7.83
C THR A 121 28.71 -1.88 8.87
N GLY A 122 29.50 -2.58 9.70
CA GLY A 122 28.98 -3.38 10.81
C GLY A 122 27.99 -4.47 10.38
N THR A 123 26.82 -4.53 11.02
CA THR A 123 25.77 -5.51 10.74
C THR A 123 25.09 -5.30 9.38
N LEU A 124 25.18 -4.11 8.78
CA LEU A 124 24.64 -3.82 7.45
C LEU A 124 25.36 -4.62 6.34
N GLN A 125 26.55 -5.19 6.60
CA GLN A 125 27.17 -6.13 5.65
C GLN A 125 26.25 -7.32 5.31
N LYS A 126 25.36 -7.73 6.22
CA LYS A 126 24.42 -8.85 5.99
C LYS A 126 23.44 -8.61 4.84
N ILE A 127 23.14 -7.34 4.53
CA ILE A 127 22.20 -6.97 3.46
C ILE A 127 22.88 -6.45 2.19
N ARG A 128 24.20 -6.27 2.22
CA ARG A 128 25.00 -5.70 1.11
C ARG A 128 24.67 -6.37 -0.22
N HIS A 129 24.75 -7.70 -0.28
CA HIS A 129 24.50 -8.42 -1.53
C HIS A 129 23.07 -8.23 -2.04
N SER A 130 22.07 -8.38 -1.15
CA SER A 130 20.66 -8.28 -1.55
C SER A 130 20.28 -6.87 -2.04
N LEU A 131 20.81 -5.82 -1.42
CA LEU A 131 20.51 -4.45 -1.83
C LEU A 131 21.28 -4.02 -3.07
N LEU A 132 22.53 -4.45 -3.24
CA LEU A 132 23.28 -4.16 -4.46
C LEU A 132 22.68 -4.88 -5.67
N GLU A 133 22.30 -6.17 -5.53
CA GLU A 133 21.56 -6.93 -6.56
C GLU A 133 20.24 -6.23 -6.92
N MET A 134 19.48 -5.76 -5.93
CA MET A 134 18.24 -5.03 -6.15
C MET A 134 18.47 -3.71 -6.90
N ALA A 135 19.54 -2.98 -6.56
CA ALA A 135 19.88 -1.70 -7.15
C ALA A 135 20.27 -1.78 -8.63
N GLU A 136 20.66 -2.95 -9.13
CA GLU A 136 20.94 -3.16 -10.56
C GLU A 136 19.73 -2.83 -11.44
N THR A 137 18.52 -2.99 -10.91
CA THR A 137 17.27 -2.68 -11.61
C THR A 137 16.45 -1.58 -10.93
N ARG A 138 16.57 -1.43 -9.60
CA ARG A 138 15.68 -0.58 -8.78
C ARG A 138 16.46 0.14 -7.65
N PRO A 139 17.28 1.15 -7.98
CA PRO A 139 18.12 1.85 -7.02
C PRO A 139 17.32 2.57 -5.93
N GLU A 140 16.18 3.19 -6.28
CA GLU A 140 15.29 3.84 -5.31
C GLU A 140 14.72 2.84 -4.27
N MET A 141 14.35 1.64 -4.72
CA MET A 141 13.85 0.58 -3.84
C MET A 141 14.95 0.09 -2.89
N ALA A 142 16.16 -0.10 -3.40
CA ALA A 142 17.31 -0.47 -2.57
C ALA A 142 17.63 0.62 -1.53
N SER A 143 17.55 1.90 -1.92
CA SER A 143 17.71 3.05 -1.01
C SER A 143 16.68 3.05 0.10
N HIS A 144 15.40 2.82 -0.23
CA HIS A 144 14.33 2.78 0.75
C HIS A 144 14.53 1.65 1.79
N ILE A 145 14.87 0.44 1.34
CA ILE A 145 15.11 -0.68 2.27
C ILE A 145 16.39 -0.47 3.08
N TYR A 146 17.42 0.17 2.50
CA TYR A 146 18.61 0.54 3.24
C TYR A 146 18.30 1.53 4.38
N GLN A 147 17.38 2.47 4.17
CA GLN A 147 16.92 3.38 5.23
C GLN A 147 16.23 2.61 6.37
N ILE A 148 15.34 1.68 6.03
CA ILE A 148 14.70 0.77 7.01
C ILE A 148 15.75 -0.01 7.80
N ALA A 149 16.74 -0.58 7.12
CA ALA A 149 17.82 -1.33 7.76
C ALA A 149 18.64 -0.50 8.74
N ARG A 150 18.87 0.78 8.43
CA ARG A 150 19.60 1.69 9.32
C ARG A 150 18.82 2.00 10.60
N GLU A 151 17.51 2.14 10.50
CA GLU A 151 16.66 2.23 11.68
C GLU A 151 16.64 0.92 12.46
N GLU A 152 16.66 -0.21 11.76
CA GLU A 152 16.72 -1.53 12.39
C GLU A 152 17.99 -1.76 13.21
N VAL A 153 19.14 -1.32 12.71
CA VAL A 153 20.42 -1.36 13.45
C VAL A 153 20.37 -0.53 14.74
N LYS A 154 19.54 0.52 14.80
CA LYS A 154 19.33 1.31 16.02
C LYS A 154 18.36 0.66 17.01
N GLY A 155 17.84 -0.53 16.69
CA GLY A 155 16.88 -1.27 17.51
C GLY A 155 15.42 -0.95 17.21
N ASN A 156 15.12 -0.12 16.20
CA ASN A 156 13.76 0.12 15.75
C ASN A 156 13.29 -1.06 14.88
N THR A 157 12.00 -1.41 14.90
CA THR A 157 11.39 -2.39 13.97
C THR A 157 12.23 -3.67 13.63
N PRO A 158 12.74 -4.44 14.63
CA PRO A 158 13.54 -5.64 14.37
C PRO A 158 12.82 -6.65 13.45
N GLY A 159 13.49 -7.12 12.39
CA GLY A 159 12.95 -8.05 11.40
C GLY A 159 12.25 -7.41 10.19
N LEU A 160 11.98 -6.11 10.21
CA LEU A 160 11.30 -5.43 9.10
C LEU A 160 12.14 -5.46 7.80
N THR A 161 13.46 -5.34 7.89
CA THR A 161 14.34 -5.41 6.71
C THR A 161 14.27 -6.78 6.02
N ASP A 162 14.27 -7.86 6.81
CA ASP A 162 14.14 -9.23 6.28
C ASP A 162 12.82 -9.41 5.54
N LEU A 163 11.72 -8.94 6.16
CA LEU A 163 10.39 -8.96 5.56
C LEU A 163 10.35 -8.18 4.24
N MET A 164 10.90 -6.97 4.20
CA MET A 164 10.94 -6.12 3.00
C MET A 164 11.74 -6.75 1.87
N VAL A 165 12.97 -7.23 2.16
CA VAL A 165 13.82 -7.89 1.17
C VAL A 165 13.13 -9.12 0.59
N ARG A 166 12.46 -9.91 1.43
CA ARG A 166 11.70 -11.08 1.00
C ARG A 166 10.55 -10.72 0.06
N TRP A 167 9.69 -9.79 0.47
CA TRP A 167 8.57 -9.35 -0.35
C TRP A 167 9.00 -8.81 -1.70
N VAL A 168 10.08 -8.01 -1.73
CA VAL A 168 10.60 -7.47 -2.98
C VAL A 168 11.11 -8.54 -3.94
N LYS A 169 11.54 -9.70 -3.44
CA LYS A 169 11.99 -10.86 -4.24
C LYS A 169 10.84 -11.76 -4.67
N GLU A 170 9.89 -12.02 -3.78
CA GLU A 170 8.82 -13.00 -4.00
C GLU A 170 7.61 -12.41 -4.71
N ASP A 171 7.43 -11.10 -4.69
CA ASP A 171 6.18 -10.49 -5.09
C ASP A 171 6.17 -9.92 -6.52
N PRO A 172 5.32 -10.46 -7.41
CA PRO A 172 5.26 -10.03 -8.81
C PRO A 172 4.99 -8.54 -9.02
N TYR A 173 4.22 -7.85 -8.17
CA TYR A 173 4.00 -6.41 -8.39
C TYR A 173 5.21 -5.56 -7.97
N LEU A 174 6.12 -6.09 -7.16
CA LEU A 174 7.39 -5.42 -6.83
C LEU A 174 8.52 -5.76 -7.80
N ALA A 175 8.39 -6.83 -8.60
CA ALA A 175 9.37 -7.18 -9.62
C ALA A 175 9.60 -6.01 -10.61
N ALA A 176 10.82 -5.87 -11.11
CA ALA A 176 11.17 -4.79 -12.03
C ALA A 176 10.27 -4.76 -13.28
N LYS A 177 9.75 -3.58 -13.61
CA LYS A 177 8.84 -3.34 -14.74
C LYS A 177 9.39 -2.24 -15.62
N THR A 178 9.35 -2.47 -16.91
CA THR A 178 9.75 -1.47 -17.90
C THR A 178 8.70 -0.37 -18.01
N GLY A 179 7.42 -0.73 -18.01
CA GLY A 179 6.32 0.19 -18.27
C GLY A 179 6.36 0.76 -19.69
N TYR A 180 5.53 1.78 -19.92
CA TYR A 180 5.45 2.49 -21.18
C TYR A 180 6.66 3.42 -21.36
N GLN A 181 7.34 3.29 -22.49
CA GLN A 181 8.56 4.05 -22.83
C GLN A 181 8.32 5.14 -23.89
N GLY A 182 7.08 5.30 -24.36
CA GLY A 182 6.73 6.28 -25.37
C GLY A 182 6.44 7.67 -24.78
N LYS A 183 6.12 8.61 -25.68
CA LYS A 183 5.75 9.98 -25.27
C LYS A 183 4.35 9.98 -24.67
N ILE A 184 4.23 10.48 -23.45
CA ILE A 184 2.94 10.64 -22.75
C ILE A 184 2.28 11.95 -23.22
N PRO A 185 0.99 11.96 -23.61
CA PRO A 185 0.28 13.19 -23.91
C PRO A 185 0.09 14.05 -22.66
N ASN A 186 0.32 15.36 -22.79
CA ASN A 186 0.22 16.31 -21.67
C ASN A 186 -1.19 16.92 -21.50
N ASP A 187 -2.13 16.56 -22.38
CA ASP A 187 -3.48 17.14 -22.48
C ASP A 187 -4.59 16.13 -22.10
N LEU A 188 -4.25 15.09 -21.35
CA LEU A 188 -5.25 14.16 -20.83
C LEU A 188 -6.02 14.81 -19.68
N PRO A 189 -7.38 14.74 -19.65
CA PRO A 189 -8.19 15.32 -18.58
C PRO A 189 -8.23 14.44 -17.32
N PHE A 190 -7.35 13.43 -17.23
CA PHE A 190 -7.25 12.44 -16.16
C PHE A 190 -5.80 11.98 -16.02
N GLU A 191 -5.45 11.45 -14.86
CA GLU A 191 -4.15 10.83 -14.61
C GLU A 191 -4.06 9.46 -15.30
N PRO A 192 -3.18 9.26 -16.30
CA PRO A 192 -3.10 8.00 -17.03
C PRO A 192 -2.41 6.91 -16.18
N LYS A 193 -3.02 5.73 -16.16
CA LYS A 193 -2.46 4.50 -15.58
C LYS A 193 -1.83 3.61 -16.64
N PHE A 194 -2.38 3.58 -17.86
CA PHE A 194 -1.82 2.79 -18.97
C PHE A 194 -1.86 3.55 -20.31
N HIS A 195 -0.91 3.23 -21.17
CA HIS A 195 -0.85 3.62 -22.58
C HIS A 195 -0.69 2.33 -23.41
N VAL A 196 -1.78 1.81 -23.95
CA VAL A 196 -1.82 0.47 -24.56
C VAL A 196 -1.89 0.57 -26.07
N GLU A 197 -0.97 -0.10 -26.75
CA GLU A 197 -1.05 -0.33 -28.20
C GLU A 197 -2.09 -1.41 -28.48
N LEU A 198 -3.19 -1.04 -29.14
CA LEU A 198 -4.31 -1.94 -29.39
C LEU A 198 -4.12 -2.77 -30.66
N GLY A 199 -3.33 -2.29 -31.63
CA GLY A 199 -3.01 -3.00 -32.85
C GLY A 199 -4.25 -3.49 -33.60
N ALA A 200 -4.35 -4.80 -33.82
CA ALA A 200 -5.48 -5.43 -34.51
C ALA A 200 -6.81 -5.33 -33.72
N GLN A 201 -6.76 -5.11 -32.39
CA GLN A 201 -7.93 -4.98 -31.54
C GLN A 201 -8.52 -3.56 -31.52
N PHE A 202 -7.90 -2.60 -32.21
CA PHE A 202 -8.26 -1.18 -32.11
C PHE A 202 -9.71 -0.89 -32.51
N ASP A 203 -10.17 -1.39 -33.66
CA ASP A 203 -11.49 -1.05 -34.20
C ASP A 203 -12.61 -1.65 -33.33
N ASP A 204 -12.42 -2.88 -32.84
CA ASP A 204 -13.35 -3.54 -31.92
C ASP A 204 -13.37 -2.86 -30.55
N PHE A 205 -12.19 -2.54 -29.99
CA PHE A 205 -12.09 -1.80 -28.74
C PHE A 205 -12.79 -0.44 -28.84
N LYS A 206 -12.53 0.33 -29.91
CA LYS A 206 -13.14 1.64 -30.17
C LYS A 206 -14.67 1.55 -30.19
N LYS A 207 -15.24 0.60 -30.94
CA LYS A 207 -16.69 0.39 -31.00
C LYS A 207 -17.33 0.20 -29.61
N TRP A 208 -16.71 -0.62 -28.77
CA TRP A 208 -17.23 -0.90 -27.43
C TRP A 208 -16.98 0.25 -26.46
N LEU A 209 -15.86 0.95 -26.60
CA LEU A 209 -15.59 2.19 -25.87
C LEU A 209 -16.62 3.26 -26.19
N ASP A 210 -16.92 3.53 -27.46
CA ASP A 210 -17.93 4.51 -27.87
C ASP A 210 -19.31 4.17 -27.28
N THR A 211 -19.65 2.87 -27.28
CA THR A 211 -20.89 2.37 -26.66
C THR A 211 -20.89 2.57 -25.14
N ALA A 212 -19.76 2.38 -24.46
CA ALA A 212 -19.64 2.64 -23.03
C ALA A 212 -19.71 4.14 -22.72
N GLN A 213 -19.00 4.99 -23.47
CA GLN A 213 -18.95 6.44 -23.26
C GLN A 213 -20.28 7.13 -23.55
N SER A 214 -21.06 6.64 -24.52
CA SER A 214 -22.45 7.09 -24.72
C SER A 214 -23.38 6.83 -23.52
N LYS A 215 -22.94 5.98 -22.58
CA LYS A 215 -23.62 5.68 -21.31
C LYS A 215 -22.86 6.26 -20.11
N GLU A 216 -21.98 7.23 -20.34
CA GLU A 216 -21.15 7.87 -19.31
C GLU A 216 -20.24 6.89 -18.54
N LEU A 217 -19.81 5.81 -19.19
CA LEU A 217 -18.86 4.84 -18.65
C LEU A 217 -17.51 4.94 -19.37
N LEU A 218 -16.43 4.60 -18.67
CA LEU A 218 -15.06 4.66 -19.19
C LEU A 218 -14.68 6.07 -19.69
N THR A 219 -15.16 7.09 -18.99
CA THR A 219 -14.95 8.50 -19.33
C THR A 219 -13.50 8.94 -19.19
N HIS A 220 -12.72 8.29 -18.31
CA HIS A 220 -11.26 8.48 -18.22
C HIS A 220 -10.50 7.59 -19.23
N THR A 221 -10.93 7.62 -20.48
CA THR A 221 -10.28 6.89 -21.59
C THR A 221 -10.21 7.77 -22.82
N ARG A 222 -9.05 7.81 -23.47
CA ARG A 222 -8.85 8.56 -24.72
C ARG A 222 -8.14 7.70 -25.76
N LEU A 223 -8.67 7.69 -26.98
CA LEU A 223 -8.04 7.02 -28.12
C LEU A 223 -7.05 7.96 -28.82
N ASP A 224 -5.93 7.39 -29.22
CA ASP A 224 -5.03 7.94 -30.24
C ASP A 224 -5.21 7.09 -31.50
N GLU A 225 -6.04 7.58 -32.43
CA GLU A 225 -6.35 6.86 -33.66
C GLU A 225 -5.14 6.74 -34.59
N GLN A 226 -4.23 7.72 -34.57
CA GLN A 226 -3.06 7.74 -35.44
C GLN A 226 -2.12 6.59 -35.09
N ASN A 227 -1.91 6.36 -33.79
CA ASN A 227 -1.01 5.33 -33.30
C ASN A 227 -1.72 4.02 -32.92
N LYS A 228 -3.05 3.94 -33.11
CA LYS A 228 -3.90 2.82 -32.66
C LYS A 228 -3.66 2.50 -31.17
N GLN A 229 -3.58 3.55 -30.35
CA GLN A 229 -3.31 3.46 -28.92
C GLN A 229 -4.53 3.90 -28.10
N VAL A 230 -4.60 3.45 -26.86
CA VAL A 230 -5.53 3.96 -25.85
C VAL A 230 -4.77 4.42 -24.61
N HIS A 231 -5.16 5.59 -24.10
CA HIS A 231 -4.73 6.11 -22.81
C HIS A 231 -5.85 5.89 -21.79
N LEU A 232 -5.55 5.16 -20.72
CA LEU A 232 -6.50 4.71 -19.72
C LEU A 232 -6.18 5.34 -18.37
N GLY A 233 -7.15 6.00 -17.75
CA GLY A 233 -7.09 6.48 -16.37
C GLY A 233 -7.56 5.45 -15.32
N TYR A 234 -7.95 4.25 -15.76
CA TYR A 234 -8.43 3.17 -14.90
C TYR A 234 -7.36 2.09 -14.70
N SER A 235 -7.30 1.54 -13.48
CA SER A 235 -6.47 0.38 -13.16
C SER A 235 -7.09 -0.86 -13.80
N TYR A 236 -6.31 -1.95 -13.93
CA TYR A 236 -6.84 -3.22 -14.40
C TYR A 236 -8.05 -3.67 -13.57
N ASN A 237 -7.97 -3.54 -12.25
CA ASN A 237 -9.01 -3.98 -11.35
C ASN A 237 -10.24 -3.06 -11.34
N GLU A 238 -10.05 -1.74 -11.48
CA GLU A 238 -11.15 -0.78 -11.65
C GLU A 238 -11.97 -1.10 -12.90
N LEU A 239 -11.29 -1.48 -13.99
CA LEU A 239 -11.97 -1.94 -15.20
C LEU A 239 -12.77 -3.21 -14.95
N LEU A 240 -12.22 -4.18 -14.20
CA LEU A 240 -12.94 -5.41 -13.84
C LEU A 240 -14.19 -5.13 -13.00
N ASP A 241 -14.10 -4.18 -12.08
CA ASP A 241 -15.19 -3.82 -11.18
C ASP A 241 -16.39 -3.17 -11.89
N MET A 242 -16.27 -2.85 -13.18
CA MET A 242 -17.36 -2.32 -14.03
C MET A 242 -17.87 -3.32 -15.08
N THR A 243 -17.35 -4.56 -15.12
CA THR A 243 -17.68 -5.55 -16.16
C THR A 243 -19.08 -6.15 -16.08
N GLY A 244 -19.89 -5.81 -15.08
CA GLY A 244 -21.32 -6.10 -15.06
C GLY A 244 -22.10 -5.39 -16.18
N VAL A 245 -21.48 -4.43 -16.87
CA VAL A 245 -22.01 -3.78 -18.08
C VAL A 245 -21.32 -4.34 -19.32
N GLU A 246 -22.10 -4.90 -20.25
CA GLU A 246 -21.61 -5.59 -21.45
C GLU A 246 -20.62 -4.76 -22.28
N SER A 247 -20.90 -3.46 -22.50
CA SER A 247 -19.99 -2.61 -23.27
C SER A 247 -18.62 -2.45 -22.61
N VAL A 248 -18.58 -2.37 -21.28
CA VAL A 248 -17.32 -2.33 -20.51
C VAL A 248 -16.64 -3.70 -20.56
N GLN A 249 -17.39 -4.78 -20.34
CA GLN A 249 -16.89 -6.15 -20.42
C GLN A 249 -16.18 -6.42 -21.76
N MET A 250 -16.80 -6.00 -22.87
CA MET A 250 -16.25 -6.20 -24.21
C MET A 250 -15.04 -5.30 -24.48
N ALA A 251 -15.05 -4.02 -24.07
CA ALA A 251 -13.87 -3.17 -24.17
C ALA A 251 -12.69 -3.77 -23.38
N VAL A 252 -12.93 -4.25 -22.16
CA VAL A 252 -11.92 -4.92 -21.33
C VAL A 252 -11.44 -6.23 -21.96
N TYR A 253 -12.31 -6.99 -22.61
CA TYR A 253 -11.92 -8.19 -23.36
C TYR A 253 -10.90 -7.85 -24.45
N PHE A 254 -11.17 -6.87 -25.30
CA PHE A 254 -10.25 -6.48 -26.38
C PHE A 254 -8.94 -5.87 -25.86
N LEU A 255 -8.98 -5.16 -24.74
CA LEU A 255 -7.79 -4.69 -24.04
C LEU A 255 -6.89 -5.87 -23.60
N LYS A 256 -7.50 -6.91 -23.03
CA LYS A 256 -6.79 -8.14 -22.61
C LYS A 256 -6.21 -8.88 -23.81
N GLU A 257 -6.93 -8.95 -24.93
CA GLU A 257 -6.41 -9.57 -26.15
C GLU A 257 -5.24 -8.78 -26.75
N ALA A 258 -5.29 -7.44 -26.73
CA ALA A 258 -4.15 -6.60 -27.12
C ALA A 258 -2.92 -6.86 -26.23
N ALA A 259 -3.11 -6.93 -24.91
CA ALA A 259 -2.03 -7.26 -23.98
C ALA A 259 -1.42 -8.65 -24.27
N LYS A 260 -2.24 -9.69 -24.49
CA LYS A 260 -1.75 -11.02 -24.87
C LYS A 260 -0.98 -11.02 -26.19
N GLN A 261 -1.43 -10.27 -27.18
CA GLN A 261 -0.76 -10.16 -28.49
C GLN A 261 0.55 -9.40 -28.40
N ALA A 262 0.72 -8.53 -27.41
CA ALA A 262 1.99 -7.87 -27.15
C ALA A 262 3.06 -8.88 -26.72
N GLU A 263 2.75 -9.82 -25.83
CA GLU A 263 3.67 -10.90 -25.41
C GLU A 263 3.14 -12.30 -25.75
N PRO A 264 3.15 -12.72 -27.05
CA PRO A 264 2.64 -14.03 -27.44
C PRO A 264 3.40 -15.17 -26.76
N GLY A 265 2.68 -16.12 -26.17
CA GLY A 265 3.27 -17.28 -25.49
C GLY A 265 3.76 -17.00 -24.06
N SER A 266 3.61 -15.78 -23.56
CA SER A 266 3.91 -15.44 -22.16
C SER A 266 2.94 -16.16 -21.20
N THR A 267 3.47 -16.68 -20.10
CA THR A 267 2.68 -17.26 -18.99
C THR A 267 2.19 -16.21 -18.01
N LYS A 268 2.64 -14.94 -18.16
CA LYS A 268 2.22 -13.83 -17.31
C LYS A 268 0.72 -13.59 -17.41
N SER A 269 0.14 -13.08 -16.32
CA SER A 269 -1.25 -12.62 -16.35
C SER A 269 -1.40 -11.40 -17.27
N GLN A 270 -2.63 -11.10 -17.72
CA GLN A 270 -2.85 -9.90 -18.54
C GLN A 270 -2.57 -8.61 -17.75
N GLU A 271 -2.80 -8.62 -16.43
CA GLU A 271 -2.44 -7.49 -15.57
C GLU A 271 -0.93 -7.29 -15.53
N ASP A 272 -0.16 -8.38 -15.37
CA ASP A 272 1.30 -8.31 -15.35
C ASP A 272 1.85 -7.81 -16.69
N ILE A 273 1.28 -8.24 -17.82
CA ILE A 273 1.69 -7.73 -19.15
C ILE A 273 1.38 -6.24 -19.27
N LEU A 274 0.18 -5.81 -18.84
CA LEU A 274 -0.19 -4.39 -18.84
C LEU A 274 0.77 -3.56 -17.98
N LEU A 275 1.10 -4.03 -16.77
CA LEU A 275 2.03 -3.36 -15.88
C LEU A 275 3.46 -3.33 -16.46
N HIS A 276 3.93 -4.45 -17.00
CA HIS A 276 5.30 -4.57 -17.50
C HIS A 276 5.55 -3.77 -18.78
N ARG A 277 4.55 -3.62 -19.65
CA ARG A 277 4.74 -3.00 -20.98
C ARG A 277 4.05 -1.67 -21.20
N PHE A 278 2.92 -1.45 -20.54
CA PHE A 278 2.01 -0.38 -20.91
C PHE A 278 1.69 0.56 -19.75
N ALA A 279 2.08 0.25 -18.52
CA ALA A 279 1.81 1.13 -17.39
C ALA A 279 2.58 2.44 -17.50
N ASN A 280 1.91 3.52 -17.14
CA ASN A 280 2.55 4.81 -16.99
C ASN A 280 3.64 4.72 -15.90
N PRO A 281 4.86 5.27 -16.12
CA PRO A 281 5.94 5.23 -15.14
C PRO A 281 5.56 5.82 -13.77
N THR A 282 4.79 6.90 -13.75
CA THR A 282 4.30 7.52 -12.50
C THR A 282 3.36 6.57 -11.76
N TYR A 283 2.49 5.86 -12.48
CA TYR A 283 1.60 4.86 -11.88
C TYR A 283 2.37 3.65 -11.33
N LEU A 284 3.42 3.19 -12.03
CA LEU A 284 4.29 2.12 -11.51
C LEU A 284 4.97 2.53 -10.20
N ALA A 285 5.55 3.72 -10.16
CA ALA A 285 6.20 4.24 -8.95
C ALA A 285 5.20 4.35 -7.77
N GLN A 286 3.98 4.83 -8.04
CA GLN A 286 2.91 4.88 -7.04
C GLN A 286 2.51 3.50 -6.52
N LEU A 287 2.38 2.51 -7.42
CA LEU A 287 2.08 1.13 -7.03
C LEU A 287 3.17 0.54 -6.14
N GLU A 288 4.44 0.67 -6.53
CA GLU A 288 5.58 0.17 -5.77
C GLU A 288 5.66 0.82 -4.38
N HIS A 289 5.55 2.14 -4.31
CA HIS A 289 5.58 2.86 -3.04
C HIS A 289 4.43 2.46 -2.11
N SER A 290 3.20 2.42 -2.65
CA SER A 290 2.03 2.00 -1.88
C SER A 290 2.18 0.57 -1.36
N ARG A 291 2.75 -0.32 -2.17
CA ARG A 291 2.98 -1.72 -1.80
C ARG A 291 3.95 -1.86 -0.62
N LEU A 292 5.06 -1.14 -0.66
CA LEU A 292 6.07 -1.15 0.41
C LEU A 292 5.48 -0.57 1.69
N ALA A 293 4.77 0.55 1.61
CA ALA A 293 4.07 1.13 2.75
C ALA A 293 3.07 0.15 3.39
N GLN A 294 2.36 -0.65 2.57
CA GLN A 294 1.47 -1.69 3.10
C GLN A 294 2.23 -2.83 3.80
N ILE A 295 3.39 -3.25 3.29
CA ILE A 295 4.22 -4.28 3.96
C ILE A 295 4.71 -3.78 5.33
N GLU A 296 5.13 -2.52 5.41
CA GLU A 296 5.52 -1.89 6.68
C GLU A 296 4.35 -1.79 7.65
N ALA A 297 3.18 -1.34 7.18
CA ALA A 297 1.98 -1.26 8.00
C ALA A 297 1.50 -2.65 8.47
N ILE A 298 1.67 -3.69 7.65
CA ILE A 298 1.43 -5.09 8.04
C ILE A 298 2.34 -5.48 9.20
N TYR A 299 3.65 -5.22 9.09
CA TYR A 299 4.61 -5.47 10.15
C TYR A 299 4.17 -4.82 11.46
N HIS A 300 3.92 -3.51 11.45
CA HIS A 300 3.48 -2.79 12.64
C HIS A 300 2.20 -3.36 13.22
N SER A 301 1.19 -3.60 12.38
CA SER A 301 -0.08 -4.15 12.85
C SER A 301 0.10 -5.51 13.54
N SER A 302 1.02 -6.36 13.07
CA SER A 302 1.29 -7.67 13.66
C SER A 302 2.01 -7.62 15.01
N HIS A 303 2.75 -6.55 15.30
CA HIS A 303 3.48 -6.38 16.56
C HIS A 303 2.71 -5.55 17.59
N ASP A 304 2.00 -4.51 17.12
CA ASP A 304 1.45 -3.47 17.98
C ASP A 304 -0.02 -3.75 18.39
N THR A 305 -0.68 -4.73 17.75
CA THR A 305 -2.08 -5.07 18.08
C THR A 305 -2.14 -5.87 19.39
N ASP A 306 -2.84 -5.34 20.39
CA ASP A 306 -3.08 -6.01 21.67
C ASP A 306 -4.13 -7.13 21.55
N VAL A 307 -3.69 -8.27 21.00
CA VAL A 307 -4.51 -9.48 20.87
C VAL A 307 -4.87 -10.07 22.23
N THR A 308 -4.05 -9.85 23.26
CA THR A 308 -4.32 -10.35 24.62
C THR A 308 -5.54 -9.67 25.22
N ALA A 309 -5.64 -8.34 25.11
CA ALA A 309 -6.83 -7.60 25.55
C ALA A 309 -8.09 -7.96 24.76
N TRP A 310 -7.94 -8.31 23.48
CA TRP A 310 -9.06 -8.81 22.66
C TRP A 310 -9.52 -10.19 23.14
N ASP A 311 -8.59 -11.13 23.37
CA ASP A 311 -8.91 -12.50 23.83
C ASP A 311 -9.62 -12.50 25.18
N GLN A 312 -9.23 -11.60 26.10
CA GLN A 312 -9.91 -11.44 27.39
C GLN A 312 -11.42 -11.11 27.25
N GLN A 313 -11.82 -10.49 26.13
CA GLN A 313 -13.20 -10.10 25.88
C GLN A 313 -13.95 -11.08 24.96
N PHE A 314 -13.26 -11.69 24.01
CA PHE A 314 -13.90 -12.38 22.87
C PHE A 314 -13.33 -13.77 22.56
N ALA A 315 -12.51 -14.35 23.44
CA ALA A 315 -12.07 -15.75 23.33
C ALA A 315 -12.74 -16.65 24.39
N SER A 316 -12.77 -17.95 24.09
CA SER A 316 -13.13 -19.03 25.03
C SER A 316 -14.39 -18.76 25.87
N ASP A 317 -14.26 -18.74 27.20
CA ASP A 317 -15.38 -18.54 28.12
C ASP A 317 -16.01 -17.16 28.00
N ALA A 318 -15.22 -16.12 27.72
CA ALA A 318 -15.72 -14.76 27.54
C ALA A 318 -16.64 -14.68 26.32
N LEU A 319 -16.27 -15.32 25.21
CA LEU A 319 -17.13 -15.43 24.02
C LEU A 319 -18.41 -16.20 24.31
N THR A 320 -18.31 -17.31 25.06
CA THR A 320 -19.46 -18.13 25.45
C THR A 320 -20.45 -17.32 26.29
N GLN A 321 -19.95 -16.57 27.27
CA GLN A 321 -20.75 -15.69 28.11
C GLN A 321 -21.38 -14.54 27.30
N PHE A 322 -20.62 -13.94 26.38
CA PHE A 322 -21.12 -12.88 25.50
C PHE A 322 -22.26 -13.37 24.60
N ASN A 323 -22.10 -14.55 23.98
CA ASN A 323 -23.16 -15.18 23.19
C ASN A 323 -24.37 -15.60 24.03
N HIS A 324 -24.18 -16.04 25.28
CA HIS A 324 -25.28 -16.30 26.19
C HIS A 324 -26.06 -15.00 26.52
N GLN A 325 -25.37 -13.87 26.72
CA GLN A 325 -26.02 -12.57 26.89
C GLN A 325 -26.81 -12.17 25.65
N LEU A 326 -26.24 -12.32 24.44
CA LEU A 326 -26.93 -12.05 23.18
C LEU A 326 -28.19 -12.92 23.03
N ASN A 327 -28.09 -14.22 23.26
CA ASN A 327 -29.22 -15.15 23.13
C ASN A 327 -30.35 -14.90 24.13
N ASN A 328 -30.05 -14.29 25.29
CA ASN A 328 -31.05 -13.94 26.31
C ASN A 328 -31.70 -12.57 26.08
N THR A 329 -31.24 -11.79 25.10
CA THR A 329 -31.94 -10.56 24.72
C THR A 329 -33.23 -10.88 23.97
N VAL A 330 -34.28 -10.08 24.23
CA VAL A 330 -35.65 -10.41 23.82
C VAL A 330 -35.97 -9.91 22.40
N ASP A 331 -35.23 -8.92 21.89
CA ASP A 331 -35.45 -8.29 20.60
C ASP A 331 -34.16 -7.68 19.98
N LEU A 332 -34.28 -7.19 18.74
CA LEU A 332 -33.17 -6.58 17.99
C LEU A 332 -32.59 -5.32 18.68
N ASN A 333 -33.42 -4.48 19.28
CA ASN A 333 -32.94 -3.26 19.97
C ASN A 333 -32.04 -3.62 21.14
N SER A 334 -32.42 -4.66 21.89
CA SER A 334 -31.64 -5.18 23.02
C SER A 334 -30.32 -5.79 22.56
N GLN A 335 -30.31 -6.52 21.43
CA GLN A 335 -29.08 -7.04 20.82
C GLN A 335 -28.14 -5.89 20.42
N LEU A 336 -28.64 -4.89 19.67
CA LEU A 336 -27.84 -3.77 19.20
C LEU A 336 -27.31 -2.91 20.35
N SER A 337 -28.11 -2.69 21.39
CA SER A 337 -27.68 -2.01 22.62
C SER A 337 -26.51 -2.73 23.30
N LEU A 338 -26.55 -4.07 23.37
CA LEU A 338 -25.46 -4.87 23.93
C LEU A 338 -24.21 -4.84 23.04
N LEU A 339 -24.38 -5.00 21.73
CA LEU A 339 -23.28 -5.04 20.75
C LEU A 339 -22.55 -3.69 20.67
N LEU A 340 -23.30 -2.58 20.69
CA LEU A 340 -22.75 -1.22 20.57
C LEU A 340 -22.39 -0.57 21.91
N LYS A 341 -22.64 -1.23 23.05
CA LYS A 341 -22.24 -0.73 24.37
C LYS A 341 -20.71 -0.60 24.43
N ASP A 342 -20.24 0.62 24.68
CA ASP A 342 -18.82 0.98 24.80
C ASP A 342 -17.96 0.58 23.58
N ARG A 343 -18.58 0.41 22.40
CA ARG A 343 -17.93 0.01 21.15
C ARG A 343 -18.24 0.98 20.02
N GLN A 344 -17.27 1.16 19.11
CA GLN A 344 -17.38 2.08 17.98
C GLN A 344 -18.21 1.53 16.83
N GLY A 345 -18.44 0.22 16.75
CA GLY A 345 -19.23 -0.33 15.65
C GLY A 345 -19.49 -1.81 15.68
N LEU A 346 -20.05 -2.29 14.57
CA LEU A 346 -20.40 -3.68 14.29
C LEU A 346 -19.56 -4.19 13.10
N LEU A 347 -19.00 -5.38 13.23
CA LEU A 347 -18.33 -6.09 12.14
C LEU A 347 -19.15 -7.32 11.78
N ILE A 348 -19.87 -7.26 10.66
CA ILE A 348 -20.71 -8.36 10.19
C ILE A 348 -19.94 -9.12 9.11
N GLY A 349 -19.70 -10.40 9.39
CA GLY A 349 -19.00 -11.32 8.52
C GLY A 349 -19.94 -11.97 7.51
N GLU A 350 -19.54 -11.98 6.24
CA GLU A 350 -20.22 -12.67 5.15
C GLU A 350 -19.32 -13.73 4.52
N SER A 351 -19.95 -14.79 4.00
CA SER A 351 -19.29 -15.78 3.15
C SER A 351 -19.58 -15.43 1.70
N HIS A 352 -18.54 -15.08 0.94
CA HIS A 352 -18.67 -14.68 -0.47
C HIS A 352 -19.56 -15.65 -1.25
N GLY A 353 -20.59 -15.09 -1.92
CA GLY A 353 -21.47 -15.81 -2.84
C GLY A 353 -22.52 -16.73 -2.20
N SER A 354 -22.66 -16.78 -0.87
CA SER A 354 -23.62 -17.69 -0.21
C SER A 354 -24.39 -17.10 0.97
N ASP A 355 -23.82 -16.13 1.69
CA ASP A 355 -24.48 -15.48 2.84
C ASP A 355 -24.54 -13.96 2.61
N LEU A 356 -25.74 -13.46 2.30
CA LEU A 356 -26.03 -12.03 2.06
C LEU A 356 -26.81 -11.39 3.22
N ASN A 357 -26.84 -12.06 4.38
CA ASN A 357 -27.65 -11.58 5.51
C ASN A 357 -27.12 -10.27 6.10
N GLY A 358 -25.82 -9.97 5.99
CA GLY A 358 -25.26 -8.70 6.46
C GLY A 358 -25.77 -7.53 5.62
N LEU A 359 -25.67 -7.64 4.29
CA LEU A 359 -26.21 -6.66 3.35
C LEU A 359 -27.72 -6.48 3.53
N ARG A 360 -28.48 -7.58 3.58
CA ARG A 360 -29.93 -7.56 3.85
C ARG A 360 -30.24 -6.85 5.17
N PHE A 361 -29.58 -7.23 6.26
CA PHE A 361 -29.82 -6.66 7.58
C PHE A 361 -29.57 -5.16 7.60
N VAL A 362 -28.46 -4.68 7.03
CA VAL A 362 -28.13 -3.25 7.00
C VAL A 362 -29.14 -2.47 6.16
N GLU A 363 -29.59 -3.02 5.02
CA GLU A 363 -30.59 -2.38 4.16
C GLU A 363 -31.98 -2.31 4.83
N GLU A 364 -32.43 -3.39 5.45
CA GLU A 364 -33.76 -3.50 6.06
C GLU A 364 -33.86 -2.81 7.42
N GLN A 365 -32.78 -2.86 8.23
CA GLN A 365 -32.77 -2.36 9.61
C GLN A 365 -32.02 -1.03 9.76
N MET A 366 -31.84 -0.31 8.67
CA MET A 366 -31.08 0.95 8.63
C MET A 366 -31.60 1.98 9.64
N GLU A 367 -32.92 2.09 9.80
CA GLU A 367 -33.52 3.02 10.76
C GLU A 367 -33.20 2.63 12.21
N VAL A 368 -33.24 1.33 12.52
CA VAL A 368 -32.93 0.81 13.86
C VAL A 368 -31.44 0.98 14.17
N LEU A 369 -30.56 0.74 13.18
CA LEU A 369 -29.12 1.02 13.30
C LEU A 369 -28.87 2.50 13.58
N LYS A 370 -29.53 3.39 12.84
CA LYS A 370 -29.42 4.85 13.04
C LYS A 370 -29.89 5.28 14.43
N ALA A 371 -30.97 4.69 14.93
CA ALA A 371 -31.46 4.95 16.29
C ALA A 371 -30.45 4.55 17.38
N HIS A 372 -29.52 3.62 17.08
CA HIS A 372 -28.42 3.24 17.96
C HIS A 372 -27.11 4.03 17.71
N GLY A 373 -27.20 5.14 16.97
CA GLY A 373 -26.07 6.04 16.73
C GLY A 373 -25.15 5.61 15.57
N VAL A 374 -25.54 4.62 14.78
CA VAL A 374 -24.80 4.27 13.56
C VAL A 374 -25.02 5.34 12.51
N THR A 375 -23.93 5.95 12.04
CA THR A 375 -23.94 7.00 11.00
C THR A 375 -23.20 6.58 9.74
N VAL A 376 -22.45 5.48 9.80
CA VAL A 376 -21.57 5.00 8.73
C VAL A 376 -21.84 3.53 8.40
N ILE A 377 -22.05 3.24 7.12
CA ILE A 377 -22.10 1.90 6.56
C ILE A 377 -20.79 1.65 5.80
N GLY A 378 -20.08 0.61 6.18
CA GLY A 378 -18.82 0.23 5.58
C GLY A 378 -18.95 -1.01 4.68
N LEU A 379 -18.41 -0.94 3.45
CA LEU A 379 -18.53 -2.01 2.46
C LEU A 379 -17.15 -2.41 1.88
N GLU A 380 -16.70 -3.65 2.15
CA GLU A 380 -15.51 -4.24 1.50
C GLU A 380 -15.72 -4.44 -0.01
N HIS A 381 -16.95 -4.62 -0.45
CA HIS A 381 -17.29 -4.89 -1.85
C HIS A 381 -16.80 -3.85 -2.86
N LEU A 382 -16.50 -2.63 -2.41
CA LEU A 382 -16.15 -1.48 -3.24
C LEU A 382 -14.74 -0.99 -2.94
N ARG A 383 -13.98 -0.70 -4.00
CA ARG A 383 -12.65 -0.11 -3.91
C ARG A 383 -12.73 1.40 -3.73
N SER A 384 -12.04 1.92 -2.74
CA SER A 384 -12.09 3.31 -2.32
C SER A 384 -11.70 4.30 -3.41
N ASP A 385 -10.64 4.00 -4.16
CA ASP A 385 -10.02 4.97 -5.07
C ASP A 385 -11.00 5.40 -6.17
N LEU A 386 -11.77 4.44 -6.68
CA LEU A 386 -12.79 4.68 -7.70
C LEU A 386 -14.16 4.96 -7.09
N ALA A 387 -14.60 4.15 -6.11
CA ALA A 387 -15.97 4.19 -5.64
C ALA A 387 -16.24 5.36 -4.68
N GLN A 388 -15.31 5.73 -3.79
CA GLN A 388 -15.60 6.71 -2.73
C GLN A 388 -16.02 8.07 -3.29
N PRO A 389 -15.33 8.68 -4.27
CA PRO A 389 -15.77 9.95 -4.84
C PRO A 389 -17.16 9.89 -5.49
N LEU A 390 -17.49 8.75 -6.11
CA LEU A 390 -18.80 8.53 -6.74
C LEU A 390 -19.90 8.37 -5.70
N ILE A 391 -19.63 7.65 -4.60
CA ILE A 391 -20.53 7.47 -3.47
C ILE A 391 -20.80 8.83 -2.82
N ASP A 392 -19.75 9.58 -2.49
CA ASP A 392 -19.86 10.88 -1.81
C ASP A 392 -20.67 11.87 -2.66
N LYS A 393 -20.40 11.92 -3.97
CA LYS A 393 -21.17 12.74 -4.91
C LYS A 393 -22.65 12.35 -4.92
N PHE A 394 -22.97 11.06 -4.95
CA PHE A 394 -24.35 10.59 -4.95
C PHE A 394 -25.08 10.86 -3.62
N LEU A 395 -24.41 10.65 -2.49
CA LEU A 395 -25.00 10.89 -1.17
C LEU A 395 -25.18 12.39 -0.88
N ALA A 396 -24.33 13.25 -1.44
CA ALA A 396 -24.43 14.70 -1.33
C ALA A 396 -25.44 15.31 -2.33
N SER A 397 -25.72 14.64 -3.45
CA SER A 397 -26.71 15.10 -4.40
C SER A 397 -28.11 14.91 -3.84
N GLY A 398 -28.99 15.91 -3.91
CA GLY A 398 -30.33 15.81 -3.33
C GLY A 398 -31.17 14.70 -4.00
N ASN A 399 -31.64 14.98 -5.22
CA ASN A 399 -32.49 14.06 -5.99
C ASN A 399 -31.86 13.67 -7.33
N GLU A 400 -30.56 13.88 -7.52
CA GLU A 400 -29.91 13.48 -8.76
C GLU A 400 -29.86 11.95 -8.87
N PRO A 401 -29.95 11.41 -10.10
CA PRO A 401 -29.81 9.98 -10.32
C PRO A 401 -28.40 9.49 -9.94
N MET A 402 -28.30 8.20 -9.68
CA MET A 402 -27.02 7.55 -9.41
C MET A 402 -26.08 7.71 -10.62
N PRO A 403 -24.81 8.13 -10.43
CA PRO A 403 -23.83 8.18 -11.51
C PRO A 403 -23.71 6.83 -12.22
N ALA A 404 -23.59 6.84 -13.55
CA ALA A 404 -23.55 5.62 -14.35
C ALA A 404 -22.41 4.67 -13.92
N GLU A 405 -21.22 5.22 -13.64
CA GLU A 405 -20.09 4.46 -13.12
C GLU A 405 -20.41 3.80 -11.77
N LEU A 406 -21.03 4.51 -10.83
CA LEU A 406 -21.44 3.91 -9.55
C LEU A 406 -22.44 2.78 -9.77
N ALA A 407 -23.46 2.98 -10.61
CA ALA A 407 -24.44 1.96 -10.94
C ALA A 407 -23.78 0.71 -11.58
N ALA A 408 -22.77 0.89 -12.42
CA ALA A 408 -22.00 -0.22 -13.00
C ALA A 408 -21.20 -1.00 -11.94
N LEU A 409 -20.58 -0.29 -10.98
CA LEU A 409 -19.89 -0.91 -9.85
C LEU A 409 -20.87 -1.74 -9.00
N LEU A 410 -22.01 -1.16 -8.62
CA LEU A 410 -23.02 -1.86 -7.82
C LEU A 410 -23.54 -3.11 -8.53
N LYS A 411 -23.82 -3.00 -9.84
CA LYS A 411 -24.26 -4.13 -10.65
C LYS A 411 -23.23 -5.26 -10.67
N THR A 412 -21.96 -4.94 -10.85
CA THR A 412 -20.86 -5.92 -10.91
C THR A 412 -20.66 -6.62 -9.56
N LYS A 413 -20.87 -5.90 -8.46
CA LYS A 413 -20.73 -6.42 -7.10
C LYS A 413 -22.03 -6.98 -6.50
N HIS A 414 -23.11 -7.02 -7.28
CA HIS A 414 -24.44 -7.46 -6.85
C HIS A 414 -24.97 -6.70 -5.62
N LEU A 415 -24.63 -5.41 -5.51
CA LEU A 415 -25.12 -4.53 -4.45
C LEU A 415 -26.44 -3.88 -4.87
N SER A 416 -27.38 -3.80 -3.93
CA SER A 416 -28.66 -3.12 -4.11
C SER A 416 -28.46 -1.60 -4.22
N ALA A 417 -28.97 -0.98 -5.28
CA ALA A 417 -28.99 0.48 -5.39
C ALA A 417 -29.86 1.13 -4.28
N ASN A 418 -30.88 0.40 -3.81
CA ASN A 418 -31.77 0.85 -2.74
C ASN A 418 -31.01 1.04 -1.40
N LEU A 419 -29.95 0.27 -1.14
CA LEU A 419 -29.07 0.52 0.02
C LEU A 419 -28.51 1.95 0.02
N PHE A 420 -28.06 2.44 -1.14
CA PHE A 420 -27.48 3.77 -1.30
C PHE A 420 -28.56 4.86 -1.25
N GLU A 421 -29.70 4.62 -1.89
CA GLU A 421 -30.85 5.54 -1.86
C GLU A 421 -31.39 5.70 -0.42
N GLN A 422 -31.49 4.60 0.33
CA GLN A 422 -31.88 4.62 1.72
C GLN A 422 -30.87 5.36 2.59
N ALA A 423 -29.57 5.07 2.43
CA ALA A 423 -28.53 5.77 3.16
C ALA A 423 -28.59 7.28 2.91
N ARG A 424 -28.78 7.72 1.67
CA ARG A 424 -29.01 9.13 1.32
C ARG A 424 -30.23 9.71 2.01
N SER A 425 -31.38 9.05 1.91
CA SER A 425 -32.64 9.52 2.54
C SER A 425 -32.51 9.66 4.06
N LYS A 426 -31.67 8.83 4.68
CA LYS A 426 -31.42 8.80 6.12
C LYS A 426 -30.14 9.56 6.50
N GLN A 427 -29.48 10.25 5.59
CA GLN A 427 -28.25 11.01 5.85
C GLN A 427 -27.15 10.15 6.51
N MET A 428 -27.07 8.87 6.13
CA MET A 428 -25.98 7.97 6.54
C MET A 428 -24.88 7.98 5.48
N LYS A 429 -23.64 7.92 5.93
CA LYS A 429 -22.47 7.82 5.05
C LYS A 429 -22.28 6.37 4.62
N ILE A 430 -21.84 6.17 3.39
CA ILE A 430 -21.32 4.87 2.93
C ILE A 430 -19.83 5.07 2.64
N ILE A 431 -19.00 4.18 3.20
CA ILE A 431 -17.57 4.15 2.91
C ILE A 431 -17.18 2.84 2.25
N ALA A 432 -16.47 2.96 1.14
CA ALA A 432 -15.78 1.85 0.47
C ALA A 432 -14.55 1.46 1.29
N LEU A 433 -14.29 0.17 1.45
CA LEU A 433 -13.25 -0.32 2.36
C LEU A 433 -12.15 -1.15 1.71
N ASP A 434 -12.27 -1.48 0.43
CA ASP A 434 -11.20 -2.11 -0.33
C ASP A 434 -10.36 -1.05 -1.08
N ASN A 435 -9.22 -1.40 -1.65
CA ASN A 435 -8.35 -0.47 -2.40
C ASN A 435 -7.63 -1.18 -3.57
N ASN A 436 -7.09 -0.45 -4.55
CA ASN A 436 -6.25 -1.06 -5.59
C ASN A 436 -4.97 -1.73 -5.06
N SER A 437 -4.44 -1.25 -3.94
CA SER A 437 -3.25 -1.79 -3.28
C SER A 437 -3.49 -3.14 -2.62
N THR A 438 -4.73 -3.64 -2.49
CA THR A 438 -5.05 -4.91 -1.81
C THR A 438 -5.03 -6.13 -2.74
N THR A 439 -4.77 -5.93 -4.03
CA THR A 439 -4.78 -7.01 -5.01
C THR A 439 -3.83 -8.13 -4.59
N ARG A 440 -4.35 -9.35 -4.56
CA ARG A 440 -3.63 -10.54 -4.13
C ARG A 440 -2.55 -10.89 -5.16
N PRO A 441 -1.25 -10.88 -4.79
CA PRO A 441 -0.22 -11.41 -5.67
C PRO A 441 -0.33 -12.93 -5.80
N THR A 442 0.01 -13.42 -6.98
CA THR A 442 0.22 -14.86 -7.20
C THR A 442 1.70 -15.15 -6.98
N VAL A 443 2.04 -15.59 -5.78
CA VAL A 443 3.40 -16.04 -5.45
C VAL A 443 3.44 -17.54 -5.66
N GLU A 444 4.24 -17.99 -6.63
CA GLU A 444 4.30 -19.39 -7.01
C GLU A 444 4.79 -20.26 -5.83
N GLY A 445 4.08 -21.35 -5.55
CA GLY A 445 4.45 -22.30 -4.51
C GLY A 445 4.16 -21.86 -3.06
N THR A 446 3.59 -20.67 -2.82
CA THR A 446 3.33 -20.16 -1.46
C THR A 446 1.90 -19.66 -1.26
N GLN A 447 1.54 -19.41 0.00
CA GLN A 447 0.28 -18.75 0.37
C GLN A 447 0.46 -17.27 0.72
N HIS A 448 1.67 -16.71 0.56
CA HIS A 448 2.02 -15.37 1.04
C HIS A 448 1.12 -14.27 0.48
N GLY A 449 0.63 -14.42 -0.75
CA GLY A 449 -0.30 -13.45 -1.34
C GLY A 449 -1.62 -13.27 -0.58
N LEU A 450 -2.06 -14.29 0.18
CA LEU A 450 -3.18 -14.13 1.11
C LEU A 450 -2.84 -13.18 2.26
N MET A 451 -1.66 -13.32 2.86
CA MET A 451 -1.20 -12.40 3.91
C MET A 451 -1.18 -10.96 3.41
N TYR A 452 -0.65 -10.70 2.21
CA TYR A 452 -0.64 -9.35 1.66
C TYR A 452 -2.05 -8.81 1.46
N ARG A 453 -2.94 -9.56 0.79
CA ARG A 453 -4.32 -9.11 0.58
C ARG A 453 -5.04 -8.87 1.90
N ALA A 454 -4.96 -9.82 2.84
CA ALA A 454 -5.57 -9.69 4.15
C ALA A 454 -5.02 -8.48 4.90
N GLY A 455 -3.71 -8.33 4.93
CA GLY A 455 -3.03 -7.26 5.67
C GLY A 455 -3.32 -5.88 5.10
N ALA A 456 -3.15 -5.70 3.79
CA ALA A 456 -3.40 -4.43 3.11
C ALA A 456 -4.88 -4.02 3.18
N ALA A 457 -5.81 -4.95 2.94
CA ALA A 457 -7.24 -4.66 3.07
C ALA A 457 -7.60 -4.30 4.52
N ASN A 458 -7.06 -5.03 5.51
CA ASN A 458 -7.28 -4.72 6.92
C ASN A 458 -6.70 -3.35 7.28
N ASN A 459 -5.56 -2.93 6.70
CA ASN A 459 -4.97 -1.59 6.89
C ASN A 459 -5.94 -0.49 6.46
N VAL A 460 -6.39 -0.54 5.21
CA VAL A 460 -7.35 0.42 4.64
C VAL A 460 -8.63 0.46 5.46
N ALA A 461 -9.17 -0.71 5.79
CA ALA A 461 -10.36 -0.88 6.60
C ALA A 461 -10.31 -0.13 7.93
N VAL A 462 -9.30 -0.47 8.73
CA VAL A 462 -9.16 0.02 10.11
C VAL A 462 -8.78 1.48 10.13
N GLU A 463 -7.94 1.94 9.19
CA GLU A 463 -7.62 3.36 9.07
C GLU A 463 -8.90 4.18 8.88
N ARG A 464 -9.73 3.81 7.90
CA ARG A 464 -11.00 4.50 7.62
C ARG A 464 -11.98 4.44 8.79
N LEU A 465 -12.10 3.28 9.43
CA LEU A 465 -13.06 3.09 10.53
C LEU A 465 -12.60 3.77 11.84
N ARG A 466 -11.30 3.84 12.12
CA ARG A 466 -10.76 4.56 13.28
C ARG A 466 -10.80 6.08 13.11
N GLN A 467 -10.76 6.59 11.88
CA GLN A 467 -10.81 8.02 11.59
C GLN A 467 -12.22 8.64 11.72
N LEU A 468 -13.24 7.85 12.07
CA LEU A 468 -14.58 8.38 12.29
C LEU A 468 -14.62 9.35 13.48
N PRO A 469 -15.41 10.44 13.39
CA PRO A 469 -15.53 11.40 14.49
C PRO A 469 -15.98 10.76 15.80
N ALA A 470 -15.52 11.31 16.93
CA ALA A 470 -15.92 10.83 18.24
C ALA A 470 -17.45 10.85 18.39
N GLY A 471 -18.03 9.72 18.81
CA GLY A 471 -19.47 9.54 18.95
C GLY A 471 -20.19 8.99 17.70
N GLU A 472 -19.56 9.01 16.53
CA GLU A 472 -20.07 8.29 15.36
C GLU A 472 -19.82 6.78 15.52
N LYS A 473 -20.84 5.97 15.23
CA LYS A 473 -20.72 4.51 15.16
C LYS A 473 -20.85 4.01 13.73
N PHE A 474 -20.28 2.83 13.47
CA PHE A 474 -20.36 2.20 12.16
C PHE A 474 -20.98 0.80 12.21
N VAL A 475 -21.49 0.36 11.08
CA VAL A 475 -21.69 -1.06 10.74
C VAL A 475 -20.88 -1.35 9.49
N ALA A 476 -20.04 -2.38 9.51
CA ALA A 476 -19.23 -2.75 8.36
C ALA A 476 -19.43 -4.21 7.98
N ILE A 477 -19.53 -4.47 6.68
CA ILE A 477 -19.72 -5.79 6.11
C ILE A 477 -18.42 -6.23 5.43
N TYR A 478 -17.90 -7.38 5.85
CA TYR A 478 -16.64 -7.95 5.38
C TYR A 478 -16.73 -9.45 5.14
N GLY A 479 -15.92 -9.95 4.24
CA GLY A 479 -15.61 -11.36 4.12
C GLY A 479 -15.02 -11.90 5.42
N ASN A 480 -15.51 -13.05 5.88
CA ASN A 480 -15.06 -13.69 7.13
C ASN A 480 -13.54 -13.85 7.24
N ALA A 481 -12.85 -14.03 6.10
CA ALA A 481 -11.40 -14.09 6.06
C ALA A 481 -10.76 -12.83 6.67
N HIS A 482 -11.22 -11.63 6.34
CA HIS A 482 -10.60 -10.38 6.84
C HIS A 482 -10.84 -10.14 8.34
N LEU A 483 -11.91 -10.72 8.89
CA LEU A 483 -12.26 -10.58 10.30
C LEU A 483 -11.40 -11.44 11.22
N GLN A 484 -10.84 -12.56 10.73
CA GLN A 484 -10.07 -13.52 11.53
C GLN A 484 -8.56 -13.32 11.37
N SER A 485 -7.79 -13.94 12.27
CA SER A 485 -6.33 -14.03 12.17
C SER A 485 -5.88 -14.87 10.96
N HIS A 486 -4.73 -14.51 10.38
CA HIS A 486 -4.04 -15.28 9.34
C HIS A 486 -2.62 -15.63 9.74
N GLU A 487 -2.10 -16.70 9.13
CA GLU A 487 -0.68 -16.97 9.17
C GLU A 487 0.12 -15.81 8.55
N GLY A 488 1.35 -15.61 9.02
CA GLY A 488 2.21 -14.58 8.46
C GLY A 488 3.69 -14.96 8.35
N ILE A 489 4.47 -14.11 7.68
CA ILE A 489 5.90 -14.37 7.40
C ILE A 489 6.74 -14.11 8.65
N ASP A 490 6.53 -12.94 9.25
CA ASP A 490 7.26 -12.52 10.44
C ASP A 490 6.55 -12.89 11.74
N HIS A 491 5.34 -12.34 11.92
CA HIS A 491 4.37 -12.68 12.95
C HIS A 491 3.04 -13.04 12.28
N PHE A 492 2.11 -13.64 13.02
CA PHE A 492 0.76 -13.84 12.50
C PHE A 492 0.09 -12.49 12.22
N LEU A 493 -0.83 -12.46 11.27
CA LEU A 493 -1.54 -11.24 10.90
C LEU A 493 -2.85 -11.14 11.69
N PRO A 494 -3.03 -10.10 12.53
CA PRO A 494 -4.30 -9.87 13.21
C PRO A 494 -5.41 -9.47 12.24
N GLY A 495 -6.57 -10.11 12.39
CA GLY A 495 -7.81 -9.72 11.71
C GLY A 495 -8.31 -8.32 12.11
N ILE A 496 -9.29 -7.80 11.35
CA ILE A 496 -9.93 -6.51 11.64
C ILE A 496 -10.53 -6.47 13.05
N THR A 497 -11.01 -7.61 13.56
CA THR A 497 -11.57 -7.76 14.91
C THR A 497 -10.58 -7.34 16.00
N HIS A 498 -9.38 -7.94 16.01
CA HIS A 498 -8.31 -7.62 16.95
C HIS A 498 -7.95 -6.13 16.87
N ARG A 499 -7.84 -5.61 15.64
CA ARG A 499 -7.40 -4.25 15.38
C ARG A 499 -8.43 -3.19 15.73
N LEU A 500 -9.72 -3.51 15.75
CA LEU A 500 -10.77 -2.57 16.17
C LEU A 500 -11.26 -2.83 17.60
N GLY A 501 -10.80 -3.89 18.27
CA GLY A 501 -11.31 -4.28 19.58
C GLY A 501 -12.76 -4.75 19.52
N LEU A 502 -13.19 -5.33 18.40
CA LEU A 502 -14.58 -5.72 18.13
C LEU A 502 -14.70 -7.22 17.84
N PRO A 503 -15.82 -7.87 18.20
CA PRO A 503 -16.09 -9.25 17.79
C PRO A 503 -16.50 -9.32 16.31
N ALA A 504 -16.18 -10.43 15.64
CA ALA A 504 -16.81 -10.78 14.37
C ALA A 504 -18.24 -11.26 14.64
N LEU A 505 -19.21 -10.76 13.88
CA LEU A 505 -20.63 -11.08 14.06
C LEU A 505 -21.17 -11.82 12.85
N LYS A 506 -22.03 -12.80 13.09
CA LYS A 506 -22.96 -13.33 12.08
C LYS A 506 -24.36 -12.83 12.40
N VAL A 507 -25.13 -12.52 11.37
CA VAL A 507 -26.58 -12.25 11.49
C VAL A 507 -27.34 -13.29 10.67
N ASP A 508 -28.38 -13.88 11.25
CA ASP A 508 -29.23 -14.86 10.56
C ASP A 508 -30.45 -14.20 9.86
N GLU A 509 -31.23 -15.01 9.14
CA GLU A 509 -32.45 -14.58 8.44
C GLU A 509 -33.51 -13.95 9.36
N ASN A 510 -33.46 -14.22 10.66
CA ASN A 510 -34.37 -13.69 11.67
C ASN A 510 -33.77 -12.50 12.43
N ASN A 511 -32.68 -11.90 11.91
CA ASN A 511 -31.96 -10.78 12.51
C ASN A 511 -31.41 -11.07 13.91
N ARG A 512 -31.02 -12.33 14.17
CA ARG A 512 -30.33 -12.73 15.40
C ARG A 512 -28.83 -12.73 15.19
N PHE A 513 -28.12 -12.15 16.14
CA PHE A 513 -26.67 -12.04 16.12
C PHE A 513 -25.99 -13.19 16.87
N THR A 514 -24.84 -13.60 16.37
CA THR A 514 -23.92 -14.49 17.08
C THR A 514 -22.50 -13.99 16.86
N ALA A 515 -21.73 -13.85 17.94
CA ALA A 515 -20.31 -13.55 17.86
C ALA A 515 -19.54 -14.82 17.48
N GLN A 516 -18.66 -14.70 16.49
CA GLN A 516 -17.86 -15.78 15.94
C GLN A 516 -16.52 -15.91 16.68
N VAL A 517 -16.00 -17.14 16.73
CA VAL A 517 -14.68 -17.45 17.28
C VAL A 517 -13.57 -17.07 16.28
N ASP A 518 -12.42 -16.61 16.78
CA ASP A 518 -11.23 -16.44 15.95
C ASP A 518 -10.59 -17.79 15.60
N ASN A 519 -9.83 -17.84 14.49
CA ASN A 519 -9.11 -19.03 14.08
C ASN A 519 -7.71 -19.06 14.71
N ILE A 520 -7.63 -19.53 15.95
CA ILE A 520 -6.37 -19.58 16.72
C ILE A 520 -5.28 -20.41 16.03
N ASN A 521 -5.65 -21.42 15.23
CA ASN A 521 -4.69 -22.25 14.48
C ASN A 521 -3.92 -21.45 13.41
N GLN A 522 -4.45 -20.30 13.00
CA GLN A 522 -3.80 -19.39 12.04
C GLN A 522 -2.87 -18.39 12.75
N ARG A 523 -2.85 -18.32 14.08
CA ARG A 523 -1.96 -17.42 14.84
C ARG A 523 -0.53 -17.96 14.92
N LYS A 524 0.07 -18.23 13.76
CA LYS A 524 1.42 -18.76 13.61
C LYS A 524 2.13 -18.15 12.40
N ARG A 525 3.40 -18.49 12.25
CA ARG A 525 4.14 -18.21 11.03
C ARG A 525 3.86 -19.26 9.97
N TYR A 526 4.02 -18.89 8.70
CA TYR A 526 3.98 -19.85 7.60
C TYR A 526 5.07 -20.92 7.75
N ASP A 527 4.68 -22.18 7.52
CA ASP A 527 5.52 -23.35 7.74
C ASP A 527 6.78 -23.33 6.84
N ASP A 528 6.67 -22.82 5.60
CA ASP A 528 7.77 -22.69 4.64
C ASP A 528 8.76 -21.54 4.95
N VAL A 529 8.42 -20.66 5.90
CA VAL A 529 9.28 -19.55 6.33
C VAL A 529 9.98 -19.85 7.66
N VAL A 530 9.47 -20.79 8.47
CA VAL A 530 10.03 -21.10 9.79
C VAL A 530 11.47 -21.60 9.70
N GLU A 531 11.78 -22.39 8.68
CA GLU A 531 13.09 -23.04 8.48
C GLU A 531 14.10 -22.18 7.69
N LEU A 532 13.69 -21.01 7.19
CA LEU A 532 14.55 -20.17 6.37
C LEU A 532 15.43 -19.25 7.23
N PRO A 533 16.73 -19.10 6.88
CA PRO A 533 17.60 -18.11 7.51
C PRO A 533 17.00 -16.70 7.40
N ARG A 534 17.09 -15.93 8.50
CA ARG A 534 16.65 -14.54 8.57
C ARG A 534 17.82 -13.57 8.60
N ILE A 535 17.64 -12.41 8.00
CA ILE A 535 18.50 -11.26 8.18
C ILE A 535 18.23 -10.70 9.58
N GLN A 536 19.21 -10.80 10.48
CA GLN A 536 19.16 -10.18 11.81
C GLN A 536 20.12 -9.00 11.88
N LEU A 537 19.59 -7.78 11.99
CA LEU A 537 20.38 -6.55 12.04
C LEU A 537 20.61 -6.01 13.45
N THR A 538 19.74 -6.39 14.40
CA THR A 538 19.91 -6.14 15.83
C THR A 538 20.85 -7.18 16.46
N SER A 539 21.59 -6.74 17.48
CA SER A 539 22.57 -7.54 18.23
C SER A 539 21.95 -8.37 19.34
#